data_AF-A0ABD1RCU2-F1
#
_entry.id   AF-A0ABD1RCU2-F1
#
_cell.length_a   1.000
_cell.length_b   1.000
_cell.length_c   1.000
_cell.angle_alpha   90.00
_cell.angle_beta   90.00
_cell.angle_gamma   90.00
#
_symmetry.space_group_name_H-M   'P 1'
#
loop_
_entity.id
_entity.type
_entity.pdbx_description
1 polymer ?
#
loop_
_entity_poly.entity_id
_entity_poly.type
_entity_poly.pdbx_seq_one_letter_code
_entity_poly.pdbx_strand_id
1 'polypeptide(L)'
;MHLDFVAGHADMVGISFVRDVHDIVVLPQVLAKRKIWNLGVILKIETKDGFENMPLLLLEAMKFPYPLGVMSARGDLAMECGWEKLADIQEEIISICNAAHVPVI
;
A
#
# COMPACT_ATOMS: atom_id res chain seq x y z
N MET A 1 8.98 -15.27 -1.86
CA MET A 1 8.96 -16.58 -1.17
C MET A 1 8.77 -16.40 0.35
N HIS A 2 7.91 -15.48 0.82
CA HIS A 2 7.75 -15.22 2.28
C HIS A 2 6.31 -15.17 2.78
N LEU A 3 5.30 -15.16 1.89
CA LEU A 3 3.90 -15.01 2.31
C LEU A 3 3.41 -16.13 3.22
N ASP A 4 3.85 -17.38 2.99
CA ASP A 4 3.45 -18.52 3.83
C ASP A 4 4.02 -18.39 5.26
N PHE A 5 5.24 -17.86 5.41
CA PHE A 5 5.81 -17.55 6.71
C PHE A 5 5.07 -16.38 7.36
N VAL A 6 4.90 -15.26 6.63
CA VAL A 6 4.25 -14.05 7.12
C VAL A 6 2.82 -14.34 7.59
N ALA A 7 2.05 -15.13 6.84
CA ALA A 7 0.68 -15.47 7.20
C ALA A 7 0.54 -16.24 8.53
N GLY A 8 1.60 -16.90 8.99
CA GLY A 8 1.63 -17.58 10.28
C GLY A 8 2.21 -16.74 11.42
N HIS A 9 2.81 -15.58 11.15
CA HIS A 9 3.64 -14.84 12.11
C HIS A 9 3.38 -13.33 12.18
N ALA A 10 2.50 -12.78 11.31
CA ALA A 10 2.22 -11.36 11.26
C ALA A 10 0.74 -11.10 10.97
N ASP A 11 0.24 -9.96 11.47
CA ASP A 11 -1.12 -9.51 11.22
C ASP A 11 -1.29 -8.85 9.85
N MET A 12 -0.21 -8.27 9.30
CA MET A 12 -0.23 -7.54 8.03
C MET A 12 1.06 -7.75 7.23
N VAL A 13 0.97 -7.56 5.90
CA VAL A 13 2.09 -7.59 4.97
C VAL A 13 2.18 -6.28 4.18
N GLY A 14 3.40 -5.74 4.07
CA GLY A 14 3.69 -4.57 3.24
C GLY A 14 3.97 -4.96 1.78
N ILE A 15 3.24 -4.36 0.84
CA ILE A 15 3.49 -4.47 -0.58
C ILE A 15 4.36 -3.30 -0.99
N SER A 16 5.61 -3.60 -1.36
CA SER A 16 6.62 -2.58 -1.71
C SER A 16 6.53 -2.20 -3.18
N PHE A 17 6.90 -0.96 -3.48
CA PHE A 17 7.04 -0.35 -4.79
C PHE A 17 5.78 -0.48 -5.66
N VAL A 18 4.60 -0.29 -5.04
CA VAL A 18 3.35 -0.19 -5.80
C VAL A 18 3.38 1.08 -6.63
N ARG A 19 3.11 0.94 -7.93
CA ARG A 19 3.10 2.07 -8.89
C ARG A 19 1.73 2.24 -9.52
N ASP A 20 1.03 1.13 -9.77
CA ASP A 20 -0.29 1.14 -10.37
C ASP A 20 -1.16 -0.04 -9.89
N VAL A 21 -2.42 -0.06 -10.33
CA VAL A 21 -3.38 -1.12 -9.98
C VAL A 21 -2.91 -2.52 -10.37
N HIS A 22 -2.12 -2.66 -11.45
CA HIS A 22 -1.64 -3.96 -11.91
C HIS A 22 -0.69 -4.62 -10.91
N ASP A 23 0.05 -3.82 -10.13
CA ASP A 23 0.93 -4.32 -9.07
C ASP A 23 0.16 -5.00 -7.92
N ILE A 24 -1.13 -4.70 -7.73
CA ILE A 24 -1.92 -5.18 -6.57
C ILE A 24 -3.09 -6.11 -6.92
N VAL A 25 -3.63 -6.08 -8.14
CA VAL A 25 -4.77 -6.95 -8.56
C VAL A 25 -4.47 -8.44 -8.48
N VAL A 26 -3.19 -8.83 -8.51
CA VAL A 26 -2.77 -10.23 -8.38
C VAL A 26 -2.82 -10.74 -6.94
N LEU A 27 -2.82 -9.82 -5.95
CA LEU A 27 -2.68 -10.16 -4.55
C LEU A 27 -3.79 -11.08 -4.02
N PRO A 28 -5.10 -10.82 -4.26
CA PRO A 28 -6.16 -11.70 -3.79
C PRO A 28 -6.04 -13.12 -4.33
N GLN A 29 -5.63 -13.27 -5.60
CA GLN A 29 -5.44 -14.58 -6.24
C GLN A 29 -4.30 -15.35 -5.58
N VAL A 30 -3.20 -14.65 -5.28
CA VAL A 30 -2.00 -15.19 -4.61
C VAL A 30 -2.32 -15.65 -3.19
N LEU A 31 -3.10 -14.88 -2.43
CA LEU A 31 -3.52 -15.21 -1.06
C LEU A 31 -4.54 -16.35 -1.04
N ALA A 32 -5.56 -16.30 -1.92
CA ALA A 32 -6.58 -17.34 -2.02
C ALA A 32 -5.97 -18.71 -2.39
N LYS A 33 -5.02 -18.74 -3.36
CA LYS A 33 -4.31 -19.98 -3.73
C LYS A 33 -3.56 -20.62 -2.56
N ARG A 34 -3.15 -19.81 -1.58
CA ARG A 34 -2.45 -20.24 -0.35
C ARG A 34 -3.39 -20.45 0.84
N LYS A 35 -4.69 -20.23 0.66
CA LYS A 35 -5.70 -20.28 1.73
C LYS A 35 -5.41 -19.30 2.88
N ILE A 36 -4.86 -18.13 2.54
CA ILE A 36 -4.59 -17.05 3.48
C ILE A 36 -5.76 -16.07 3.40
N TRP A 37 -6.48 -15.90 4.52
CA TRP A 37 -7.70 -15.09 4.57
C TRP A 37 -7.61 -13.91 5.55
N ASN A 38 -6.77 -14.02 6.58
CA ASN A 38 -6.72 -13.09 7.71
C ASN A 38 -5.40 -12.31 7.77
N LEU A 39 -4.87 -11.92 6.61
CA LEU A 39 -3.65 -11.12 6.53
C LEU A 39 -3.99 -9.73 5.99
N GLY A 40 -3.77 -8.69 6.78
CA GLY A 40 -3.94 -7.32 6.33
C GLY A 40 -2.87 -6.90 5.32
N VAL A 41 -3.17 -5.86 4.56
CA VAL A 41 -2.32 -5.36 3.48
C VAL A 41 -1.97 -3.91 3.75
N ILE A 42 -0.67 -3.59 3.69
CA ILE A 42 -0.17 -2.22 3.71
C ILE A 42 0.40 -1.89 2.33
N LEU A 43 -0.18 -0.89 1.65
CA LEU A 43 0.40 -0.37 0.41
C LEU A 43 1.52 0.61 0.77
N LYS A 44 2.75 0.33 0.32
CA LYS A 44 3.88 1.22 0.56
C LYS A 44 4.04 2.18 -0.61
N ILE A 45 3.77 3.46 -0.36
CA ILE A 45 3.92 4.53 -1.34
C ILE A 45 5.37 4.97 -1.30
N GLU A 46 6.15 4.48 -2.27
CA GLU A 46 7.61 4.62 -2.36
C GLU A 46 8.07 5.36 -3.62
N THR A 47 7.21 5.43 -4.63
CA THR A 47 7.55 5.97 -5.96
C THR A 47 6.64 7.13 -6.31
N LYS A 48 7.11 7.98 -7.23
CA LYS A 48 6.29 9.07 -7.77
C LYS A 48 5.01 8.53 -8.42
N ASP A 49 5.11 7.46 -9.22
CA ASP A 49 3.95 6.84 -9.87
C ASP A 49 2.95 6.30 -8.83
N GLY A 50 3.45 5.66 -7.76
CA GLY A 50 2.61 5.15 -6.69
C GLY A 50 1.85 6.25 -5.96
N PHE A 51 2.49 7.40 -5.76
CA PHE A 51 1.84 8.58 -5.20
C PHE A 51 0.78 9.17 -6.15
N GLU A 52 1.12 9.42 -7.42
CA GLU A 52 0.20 9.99 -8.41
C GLU A 52 -1.02 9.07 -8.66
N ASN A 53 -0.84 7.75 -8.61
CA ASN A 53 -1.92 6.77 -8.78
C ASN A 53 -2.58 6.33 -7.47
N MET A 54 -2.18 6.90 -6.31
CA MET A 54 -2.61 6.45 -4.99
C MET A 54 -4.15 6.35 -4.84
N PRO A 55 -4.97 7.31 -5.33
CA PRO A 55 -6.42 7.17 -5.24
C PRO A 55 -6.96 5.92 -5.95
N LEU A 56 -6.42 5.60 -7.14
CA LEU A 56 -6.83 4.41 -7.91
C LEU A 56 -6.34 3.11 -7.25
N LEU A 57 -5.11 3.10 -6.75
CA LEU A 57 -4.55 2.01 -5.96
C LEU A 57 -5.43 1.69 -4.75
N LEU A 58 -5.81 2.72 -3.98
CA LEU A 58 -6.68 2.57 -2.82
C LEU A 58 -8.06 2.04 -3.22
N LEU A 59 -8.70 2.63 -4.23
CA LEU A 59 -10.01 2.18 -4.69
C LEU A 59 -10.01 0.72 -5.15
N GLU A 60 -8.95 0.27 -5.82
CA GLU A 60 -8.81 -1.13 -6.19
C GLU A 60 -8.60 -2.03 -4.97
N ALA A 61 -7.69 -1.65 -4.07
CA ALA A 61 -7.41 -2.42 -2.86
C ALA A 61 -8.61 -2.55 -1.92
N MET A 62 -9.48 -1.52 -1.84
CA MET A 62 -10.71 -1.52 -1.06
C MET A 62 -11.75 -2.53 -1.55
N LYS A 63 -11.62 -3.05 -2.78
CA LYS A 63 -12.48 -4.13 -3.29
C LYS A 63 -12.11 -5.48 -2.68
N PHE A 64 -10.91 -5.60 -2.09
CA PHE A 64 -10.42 -6.84 -1.53
C PHE A 64 -11.01 -7.05 -0.12
N PRO A 65 -11.20 -8.31 0.33
CA PRO A 65 -11.80 -8.59 1.63
C PRO A 65 -10.82 -8.42 2.80
N TYR A 66 -9.65 -7.84 2.58
CA TYR A 66 -8.56 -7.77 3.57
C TYR A 66 -8.51 -6.40 4.24
N PRO A 67 -8.16 -6.32 5.55
CA PRO A 67 -7.85 -5.05 6.19
C PRO A 67 -6.76 -4.29 5.40
N LEU A 68 -6.97 -3.01 5.17
CA LEU A 68 -6.11 -2.18 4.33
C LEU A 68 -5.49 -1.04 5.13
N GLY A 69 -4.24 -0.73 4.85
CA GLY A 69 -3.56 0.48 5.29
C GLY A 69 -2.58 0.99 4.25
N VAL A 70 -2.03 2.17 4.50
CA VAL A 70 -1.02 2.81 3.66
C VAL A 70 0.21 3.14 4.50
N MET A 71 1.39 3.06 3.89
CA MET A 71 2.64 3.53 4.48
C MET A 71 3.29 4.57 3.58
N SER A 72 3.57 5.75 4.13
CA SER A 72 4.35 6.79 3.46
C SER A 72 5.85 6.51 3.64
N ALA A 73 6.50 5.96 2.61
CA ALA A 73 7.91 5.66 2.67
C ALA A 73 8.73 6.92 2.34
N ARG A 74 8.81 7.83 3.31
CA ARG A 74 9.39 9.17 3.15
C ARG A 74 10.81 9.18 2.58
N GLY A 75 11.65 8.19 2.95
CA GLY A 75 13.01 8.08 2.44
C GLY A 75 13.04 7.86 0.94
N ASP A 76 12.26 6.90 0.45
CA ASP A 76 12.15 6.59 -0.98
C ASP A 76 11.46 7.74 -1.74
N LEU A 77 10.37 8.30 -1.18
CA LEU A 77 9.67 9.44 -1.78
C LEU A 77 10.54 10.69 -1.88
N ALA A 78 11.42 10.95 -0.91
CA ALA A 78 12.36 12.08 -0.99
C ALA A 78 13.37 11.90 -2.14
N MET A 79 13.80 10.66 -2.38
CA MET A 79 14.71 10.34 -3.49
C MET A 79 14.01 10.43 -4.85
N GLU A 80 12.74 10.03 -4.93
CA GLU A 80 11.96 10.00 -6.17
C GLU A 80 11.36 11.36 -6.53
N CYS A 81 10.84 12.11 -5.55
CA CYS A 81 10.07 13.33 -5.78
C CYS A 81 10.81 14.62 -5.40
N GLY A 82 11.95 14.51 -4.70
CA GLY A 82 12.73 15.63 -4.17
C GLY A 82 12.38 15.95 -2.71
N TRP A 83 13.41 16.34 -1.95
CA TRP A 83 13.29 16.66 -0.52
C TRP A 83 12.39 17.86 -0.25
N GLU A 84 12.38 18.83 -1.17
CA GLU A 84 11.60 20.06 -1.06
C GLU A 84 10.09 19.82 -1.13
N LYS A 85 9.64 18.72 -1.75
CA LYS A 85 8.22 18.39 -1.90
C LYS A 85 7.70 17.42 -0.84
N LEU A 86 8.58 16.90 0.01
CA LEU A 86 8.25 15.79 0.91
C LEU A 86 7.16 16.16 1.92
N ALA A 87 7.14 17.41 2.39
CA ALA A 87 6.12 17.90 3.31
C ALA A 87 4.72 17.91 2.64
N ASP A 88 4.63 18.51 1.45
CA ASP A 88 3.38 18.59 0.69
C ASP A 88 2.85 17.20 0.32
N ILE A 89 3.74 16.31 -0.13
CA ILE A 89 3.39 14.91 -0.45
C ILE A 89 2.87 14.19 0.79
N GLN A 90 3.51 14.37 1.94
CA GLN A 90 3.06 13.74 3.19
C GLN A 90 1.67 14.23 3.61
N GLU A 91 1.39 15.53 3.48
CA GLU A 91 0.07 16.10 3.78
C GLU A 91 -1.00 15.56 2.83
N GLU A 92 -0.69 15.44 1.54
CA GLU A 92 -1.61 14.89 0.55
C GLU A 92 -1.93 13.40 0.80
N ILE A 93 -0.90 12.58 1.09
CA ILE A 93 -1.08 11.16 1.45
C ILE A 93 -2.01 11.04 2.68
N ILE A 94 -1.78 11.83 3.72
CA ILE A 94 -2.62 11.83 4.93
C ILE A 94 -4.05 12.26 4.60
N SER A 95 -4.22 13.30 3.78
CA SER A 95 -5.53 13.80 3.36
C SER A 95 -6.34 12.75 2.61
N ILE A 96 -5.72 12.07 1.63
CA ILE A 96 -6.35 10.99 0.85
C ILE A 96 -6.74 9.83 1.76
N CYS A 97 -5.83 9.38 2.62
CA CYS A 97 -6.09 8.28 3.56
C CYS A 97 -7.23 8.60 4.54
N ASN A 98 -7.26 9.82 5.08
CA ASN A 98 -8.34 10.27 5.96
C ASN A 98 -9.69 10.27 5.24
N ALA A 99 -9.75 10.78 4.00
CA ALA A 99 -10.97 10.77 3.19
C ALA A 99 -11.46 9.34 2.87
N ALA A 100 -10.52 8.42 2.65
CA ALA A 100 -10.82 7.01 2.40
C ALA A 100 -11.14 6.20 3.68
N HIS A 101 -10.99 6.78 4.86
CA HIS A 101 -11.04 6.07 6.15
C HIS A 101 -10.06 4.89 6.23
N VAL A 102 -8.89 5.04 5.62
CA VAL A 102 -7.81 4.04 5.62
C VAL A 102 -6.69 4.50 6.54
N PRO A 103 -6.22 3.68 7.49
CA PRO A 103 -5.10 4.04 8.36
C PRO A 103 -3.82 4.27 7.54
N VAL A 104 -3.05 5.28 7.95
CA VAL A 104 -1.77 5.65 7.33
C VAL A 104 -0.65 5.66 8.38
N ILE A 105 0.51 5.15 7.99
CA ILE A 105 1.74 5.05 8.80
C ILE A 105 2.85 5.90 8.17
#